data_AF-A0A962VWF4-F1
#
_entry.id   AF-A0A962VWF4-F1
#
_cell.length_a   1.000
_cell.length_b   1.000
_cell.length_c   1.000
_cell.angle_alpha   90.00
_cell.angle_beta   90.00
_cell.angle_gamma   90.00
#
_symmetry.space_group_name_H-M   'P 1'
#
loop_
_entity.id
_entity.type
_entity.pdbx_description
1 polymer ?
#
loop_
_entity_poly.entity_id
_entity_poly.type
_entity_poly.pdbx_seq_one_letter_code
_entity_poly.pdbx_strand_id
1 'polypeptide(L)'
;MNIRKTLLALTSITVVSLSLVAVAVEKNANERTFIRLSEDGAKAARTVSLARVAIFDGQTQEANDLLDQAKTALDAATKDVDKLAIKTSKHNDLGPMVPIDARLSVIDAYTLTPEKKAE
;
A
#
# COMPACT_ATOMS: atom_id res chain seq x y z
N MET A 1 11.28 28.42 48.50
CA MET A 1 10.59 28.92 47.29
C MET A 1 11.56 28.73 46.12
N ASN A 2 11.33 27.74 45.25
CA ASN A 2 10.94 27.90 43.82
C ASN A 2 12.11 28.40 42.95
N ILE A 3 12.55 27.80 41.83
CA ILE A 3 11.90 27.12 40.68
C ILE A 3 12.94 26.13 40.09
N ARG A 4 12.74 24.81 40.12
CA ARG A 4 12.09 23.93 39.12
C ARG A 4 12.70 23.90 37.70
N LYS A 5 13.21 22.70 37.38
CA LYS A 5 13.03 21.90 36.15
C LYS A 5 13.90 22.23 34.93
N THR A 6 15.00 21.50 34.85
CA THR A 6 15.83 21.29 33.67
C THR A 6 15.07 20.47 32.62
N LEU A 7 14.71 21.14 31.52
CA LEU A 7 14.77 20.68 30.13
C LEU A 7 14.32 19.22 29.83
N LEU A 8 13.00 19.01 29.67
CA LEU A 8 12.51 17.91 28.83
C LEU A 8 12.55 18.40 27.39
N ALA A 9 13.48 17.85 26.60
CA ALA A 9 13.51 18.03 25.16
C ALA A 9 12.22 17.44 24.56
N LEU A 10 11.34 18.31 24.05
CA LEU A 10 10.31 17.92 23.11
C LEU A 10 11.00 17.52 21.79
N THR A 11 11.32 16.25 21.62
CA THR A 11 11.54 15.69 20.29
C THR A 11 10.16 15.42 19.69
N SER A 12 9.60 16.45 19.07
CA SER A 12 8.46 16.34 18.18
C SER A 12 8.81 15.40 17.04
N ILE A 13 8.33 14.15 17.12
CA ILE A 13 8.28 13.22 16.00
C ILE A 13 7.22 13.77 15.05
N THR A 14 7.65 14.50 14.03
CA THR A 14 6.81 14.82 12.87
C THR A 14 6.55 13.52 12.13
N VAL A 15 5.39 12.92 12.37
CA VAL A 15 4.86 11.83 11.54
C VAL A 15 4.55 12.45 10.18
N VAL A 16 5.33 12.08 9.16
CA VAL A 16 4.98 12.34 7.76
C VAL A 16 3.76 11.46 7.47
N SER A 17 2.57 12.04 7.58
CA SER A 17 1.34 11.44 7.10
C SER A 17 1.44 11.31 5.58
N LEU A 18 1.68 10.10 5.09
CA LEU A 18 1.65 9.80 3.67
C LEU A 18 0.18 9.76 3.23
N SER A 19 -0.22 10.72 2.42
CA SER A 19 -1.59 10.90 1.96
C SER A 19 -2.12 9.66 1.25
N LEU A 20 -3.32 9.21 1.62
CA LEU A 20 -4.06 8.14 0.97
C LEU A 20 -4.37 8.53 -0.49
N VAL A 21 -3.74 7.87 -1.47
CA VAL A 21 -4.02 8.09 -2.89
C VAL A 21 -5.11 7.10 -3.33
N ALA A 22 -6.32 7.60 -3.56
CA ALA A 22 -7.40 6.82 -4.15
C ALA A 22 -7.30 6.87 -5.68
N VAL A 23 -7.08 5.73 -6.33
CA VAL A 23 -7.09 5.62 -7.79
C VAL A 23 -8.41 5.01 -8.23
N ALA A 24 -9.13 5.71 -9.11
CA ALA A 24 -10.35 5.20 -9.74
C ALA A 24 -9.97 4.27 -10.90
N VAL A 25 -10.53 3.05 -10.91
CA VAL A 25 -10.52 2.17 -12.10
C VAL A 25 -11.83 2.35 -12.84
N GLU A 26 -11.75 2.68 -14.13
CA GLU A 26 -12.91 2.87 -14.98
C GLU A 26 -13.60 1.53 -15.27
N LYS A 27 -14.82 1.37 -14.76
CA LYS A 27 -15.72 0.30 -15.14
C LYS A 27 -17.10 0.91 -15.40
N ASN A 28 -17.30 1.41 -16.62
CA ASN A 28 -18.50 2.13 -17.06
C ASN A 28 -18.77 3.42 -16.26
N ALA A 29 -19.16 4.48 -16.96
CA ALA A 29 -19.18 5.86 -16.47
C ALA A 29 -20.11 6.16 -15.25
N ASN A 30 -20.70 5.15 -14.59
CA ASN A 30 -21.57 5.34 -13.43
C ASN A 30 -21.14 4.65 -12.12
N GLU A 31 -20.04 3.89 -12.09
CA GLU A 31 -19.48 3.37 -10.83
C GLU A 31 -17.94 3.42 -10.86
N ARG A 32 -17.37 4.62 -10.69
CA ARG A 32 -15.94 4.77 -10.40
C ARG A 32 -15.67 4.30 -8.96
N THR A 33 -15.65 3.00 -8.76
CA THR A 33 -15.31 2.41 -7.45
C THR A 33 -13.82 2.69 -7.20
N PHE A 34 -13.54 3.57 -6.24
CA PHE A 34 -12.16 3.77 -5.77
C PHE A 34 -11.59 2.43 -5.31
N ILE A 35 -10.46 2.01 -5.89
CA ILE A 35 -9.78 0.82 -5.41
C ILE A 35 -9.14 1.17 -4.08
N ARG A 36 -9.61 0.49 -3.03
CA ARG A 36 -8.97 0.55 -1.72
C ARG A 36 -7.81 -0.45 -1.71
N LEU A 37 -6.64 0.03 -1.32
CA LEU A 37 -5.40 -0.75 -1.27
C LEU A 37 -5.11 -1.18 0.17
N SER A 38 -4.55 -2.37 0.33
CA SER A 38 -4.03 -2.86 1.61
C SER A 38 -2.60 -2.38 1.82
N GLU A 39 -2.41 -1.47 2.78
CA GLU A 39 -1.08 -1.01 3.20
C GLU A 39 -0.26 -2.17 3.81
N ASP A 40 -0.89 -2.98 4.65
CA ASP A 40 -0.25 -4.14 5.27
C ASP A 40 0.14 -5.20 4.23
N GLY A 41 -0.68 -5.41 3.20
CA GLY A 41 -0.35 -6.28 2.08
C GLY A 41 0.83 -5.75 1.25
N ALA A 42 0.88 -4.45 1.00
CA ALA A 42 2.01 -3.81 0.33
C ALA A 42 3.30 -3.92 1.15
N LYS A 43 3.20 -3.72 2.47
CA LYS A 43 4.30 -3.88 3.42
C LYS A 43 4.81 -5.32 3.41
N ALA A 44 3.93 -6.31 3.51
CA ALA A 44 4.30 -7.72 3.46
C ALA A 44 5.08 -8.07 2.17
N ALA A 45 4.57 -7.66 1.01
CA ALA A 45 5.22 -7.90 -0.29
C ALA A 45 6.61 -7.24 -0.38
N ARG A 46 6.73 -6.01 0.12
CA ARG A 46 8.02 -5.29 0.17
C ARG A 46 9.00 -5.99 1.11
N THR A 47 8.56 -6.38 2.30
CA THR A 47 9.42 -7.03 3.29
C THR A 47 9.92 -8.40 2.80
N VAL A 48 9.09 -9.17 2.09
CA VAL A 48 9.57 -10.41 1.41
C VAL A 48 10.66 -10.11 0.39
N SER A 49 10.54 -9.01 -0.35
CA SER A 49 11.57 -8.60 -1.31
C SER A 49 12.87 -8.22 -0.60
N LEU A 50 12.79 -7.53 0.54
CA LEU A 50 13.96 -7.21 1.37
C LEU A 50 14.59 -8.46 1.99
N ALA A 51 13.78 -9.40 2.49
CA ALA A 51 14.27 -10.66 3.02
C ALA A 51 15.07 -11.44 1.96
N ARG A 52 14.61 -11.41 0.70
CA ARG A 52 15.35 -12.03 -0.41
C ARG A 52 16.71 -11.37 -0.62
N VAL A 53 16.81 -10.05 -0.52
CA VAL A 53 18.10 -9.33 -0.60
C VAL A 53 19.01 -9.77 0.55
N ALA A 54 18.52 -9.76 1.79
CA ALA A 54 19.29 -10.18 2.97
C ALA A 54 19.80 -11.63 2.86
N ILE A 55 19.00 -12.55 2.28
CA ILE A 55 19.44 -13.93 1.99
C ILE A 55 20.66 -13.93 1.06
N PHE A 56 20.60 -13.16 -0.03
CA PHE A 56 21.69 -13.11 -1.00
C PHE A 56 22.93 -12.38 -0.47
N ASP A 57 22.75 -11.46 0.47
CA ASP A 57 23.84 -10.78 1.17
C ASP A 57 24.44 -11.63 2.33
N GLY A 58 23.92 -12.84 2.54
CA GLY A 58 24.38 -13.76 3.61
C GLY A 58 23.91 -13.37 5.02
N GLN A 59 23.02 -12.39 5.13
CA GLN A 59 22.44 -11.89 6.38
C GLN A 59 21.23 -12.74 6.79
N THR A 60 21.46 -14.01 7.12
CA THR A 60 20.38 -14.98 7.37
C THR A 60 19.50 -14.66 8.57
N GLN A 61 20.06 -14.07 9.63
CA GLN A 61 19.27 -13.63 10.79
C GLN A 61 18.33 -12.48 10.43
N GLU A 62 18.84 -11.47 9.71
CA GLU A 62 18.03 -10.34 9.24
C GLU A 62 16.93 -10.80 8.29
N ALA A 63 17.23 -11.77 7.41
CA ALA A 63 16.22 -12.38 6.56
C ALA A 63 15.08 -13.04 7.36
N ASN A 64 15.39 -13.74 8.46
CA ASN A 64 14.36 -14.33 9.33
C ASN A 64 13.51 -13.24 10.00
N ASP A 65 14.15 -12.19 10.54
CA ASP A 65 13.44 -11.09 11.18
C ASP A 65 12.49 -10.38 10.19
N LEU A 66 12.94 -10.20 8.94
CA LEU A 66 12.12 -9.65 7.85
C LEU A 66 10.97 -10.60 7.49
N LEU A 67 11.18 -11.92 7.44
CA LEU A 67 10.10 -12.87 7.16
C LEU A 67 9.04 -12.88 8.27
N ASP A 68 9.42 -12.75 9.53
CA ASP A 68 8.49 -12.64 10.66
C ASP A 68 7.66 -11.35 10.60
N GLN A 69 8.30 -10.24 10.21
CA GLN A 69 7.60 -8.98 9.95
C GLN A 69 6.62 -9.10 8.76
N ALA A 70 7.03 -9.77 7.68
CA ALA A 70 6.18 -9.99 6.53
C ALA A 70 4.96 -10.86 6.88
N LYS A 71 5.16 -11.89 7.69
CA LYS A 71 4.08 -12.74 8.20
C LYS A 71 3.09 -11.95 9.04
N THR A 72 3.59 -11.15 9.99
CA THR A 72 2.75 -10.30 10.84
C THR A 72 1.92 -9.31 10.01
N ALA A 73 2.53 -8.68 8.99
CA ALA A 73 1.83 -7.78 8.09
C ALA A 73 0.80 -8.53 7.22
N LEU A 74 1.10 -9.74 6.75
CA LEU A 74 0.14 -10.54 6.00
C LEU A 74 -1.07 -10.92 6.86
N ASP A 75 -0.84 -11.36 8.10
CA ASP A 75 -1.91 -11.67 9.05
C ASP A 75 -2.79 -10.45 9.33
N ALA A 76 -2.22 -9.24 9.40
CA ALA A 76 -3.00 -8.00 9.49
C ALA A 76 -3.83 -7.75 8.22
N ALA A 77 -3.24 -7.90 7.04
CA ALA A 77 -3.92 -7.74 5.75
C ALA A 77 -5.10 -8.72 5.57
N THR A 78 -5.01 -9.95 6.11
CA THR A 78 -6.10 -10.93 6.04
C THR A 78 -7.39 -10.45 6.72
N LYS A 79 -7.30 -9.58 7.73
CA LYS A 79 -8.46 -9.04 8.44
C LYS A 79 -9.30 -8.09 7.60
N ASP A 80 -8.73 -7.56 6.52
CA ASP A 80 -9.41 -6.65 5.59
C ASP A 80 -9.84 -7.32 4.28
N VAL A 81 -9.66 -8.64 4.16
CA VAL A 81 -10.05 -9.42 2.97
C VAL A 81 -11.51 -9.18 2.60
N ASP A 82 -12.44 -9.23 3.55
CA ASP A 82 -13.87 -9.05 3.26
C ASP A 82 -14.21 -7.66 2.70
N LYS A 83 -13.38 -6.65 2.99
CA LYS A 83 -13.61 -5.26 2.59
C LYS A 83 -12.89 -4.91 1.28
N LEU A 84 -11.74 -5.52 1.04
CA LEU A 84 -10.80 -5.12 -0.01
C LEU A 84 -10.72 -6.14 -1.15
N ALA A 85 -11.14 -7.39 -0.94
CA ALA A 85 -11.01 -8.42 -1.95
C ALA A 85 -11.74 -8.04 -3.24
N ILE A 86 -11.03 -8.15 -4.36
CA ILE A 86 -11.64 -7.99 -5.68
C ILE A 86 -12.56 -9.18 -5.90
N LYS A 87 -13.84 -8.91 -6.13
CA LYS A 87 -14.80 -9.91 -6.60
C LYS A 87 -14.48 -10.24 -8.06
N THR A 88 -13.70 -11.30 -8.28
CA THR A 88 -13.42 -11.82 -9.62
C THR A 88 -14.53 -12.79 -10.02
N SER A 89 -14.91 -12.81 -11.31
CA SER A 89 -15.84 -13.81 -11.85
C SER A 89 -15.17 -15.15 -12.18
N LYS A 90 -13.83 -15.20 -12.11
CA LYS A 90 -13.04 -16.40 -12.34
C LYS A 90 -12.55 -16.91 -10.99
N HIS A 91 -13.07 -18.05 -10.57
CA HIS A 91 -12.49 -18.82 -9.46
C HIS A 91 -11.09 -19.26 -9.86
N ASN A 92 -10.10 -18.69 -9.20
CA ASN A 92 -8.75 -19.19 -9.13
C ASN A 92 -8.59 -19.90 -7.77
N ASP A 93 -7.90 -21.04 -7.75
CA ASP A 93 -7.66 -21.86 -6.54
C ASP A 93 -6.75 -21.16 -5.51
N LEU A 94 -6.43 -19.88 -5.73
CA LEU A 94 -5.51 -19.05 -4.95
C LEU A 94 -6.21 -18.25 -3.84
N GLY A 95 -7.54 -18.38 -3.72
CA GLY A 95 -8.33 -17.66 -2.71
C GLY A 95 -8.59 -16.19 -3.05
N PRO A 96 -9.13 -15.41 -2.10
CA PRO A 96 -9.50 -14.02 -2.32
C PRO A 96 -8.27 -13.13 -2.56
N MET A 97 -8.30 -12.32 -3.63
CA MET A 97 -7.20 -11.42 -3.97
C MET A 97 -7.42 -10.03 -3.39
N VAL A 98 -6.49 -9.58 -2.55
CA VAL A 98 -6.48 -8.24 -1.96
C VAL A 98 -5.55 -7.31 -2.75
N PRO A 99 -6.01 -6.14 -3.23
CA PRO A 99 -5.17 -5.16 -3.90
C PRO A 99 -4.12 -4.58 -2.97
N ILE A 100 -2.86 -4.53 -3.42
CA ILE A 100 -1.74 -3.94 -2.66
C ILE A 100 -1.11 -2.73 -3.35
N ASP A 101 -1.28 -2.59 -4.66
CA ASP A 101 -0.77 -1.48 -5.47
C ASP A 101 -1.76 -1.19 -6.61
N ALA A 102 -1.76 0.06 -7.08
CA ALA A 102 -2.51 0.48 -8.27
C ALA A 102 -1.70 1.52 -9.05
N ARG A 103 -1.74 1.40 -10.38
CA ARG A 103 -1.06 2.33 -11.29
C ARG A 103 -2.06 2.92 -12.26
N LEU A 104 -2.02 4.24 -12.42
CA LEU A 104 -2.80 4.93 -13.44
C LEU A 104 -1.98 4.98 -14.73
N SER A 105 -2.55 4.47 -15.81
CA SER A 105 -1.98 4.58 -17.16
C SER A 105 -2.93 5.41 -18.00
N VAL A 106 -2.44 6.51 -18.57
CA VAL A 106 -3.20 7.38 -19.47
C VAL A 106 -2.67 7.18 -20.88
N ILE A 107 -3.57 6.94 -21.83
CA ILE A 107 -3.25 6.91 -23.26
C ILE A 107 -3.90 8.14 -23.87
N ASP A 108 -3.09 9.01 -24.43
CA ASP A 108 -3.54 10.26 -25.04
C ASP A 108 -2.84 10.43 -26.38
N ALA A 109 -3.56 10.96 -27.38
CA ALA A 109 -2.99 11.38 -28.66
C ALA A 109 -2.18 12.68 -28.54
N TYR A 110 -2.26 13.36 -27.38
CA TYR A 110 -1.57 14.63 -27.08
C TYR A 110 -1.87 15.78 -28.05
N THR A 111 -2.86 15.64 -28.94
CA THR A 111 -3.32 16.68 -29.84
C THR A 111 -4.38 17.55 -29.17
N LEU A 112 -4.26 18.87 -29.35
CA LEU A 112 -5.22 19.83 -28.81
C LEU A 112 -6.36 20.01 -29.81
N THR A 113 -7.50 19.35 -29.59
CA THR A 113 -8.73 19.59 -30.36
C THR A 113 -9.76 20.36 -29.52
N PRO A 114 -10.65 21.15 -30.13
CA PRO A 114 -11.71 21.88 -29.40
C PRO A 114 -12.55 20.97 -28.50
N GLU A 115 -12.81 19.74 -28.95
CA GLU A 115 -13.60 18.73 -28.24
C GLU A 115 -12.89 18.27 -26.97
N LYS A 116 -11.56 18.15 -27.00
CA LYS A 116 -10.74 17.75 -25.84
C LYS A 116 -10.62 18.84 -24.78
N LYS A 117 -10.86 20.11 -25.11
CA LYS A 117 -10.88 21.22 -24.13
C LYS A 117 -12.19 21.31 -23.35
N ALA A 118 -13.24 20.62 -23.81
CA ALA A 118 -14.56 20.64 -23.21
C ALA A 118 -14.81 19.46 -22.24
N GLU A 119 -13.87 18.52 -22.16
CA GLU A 119 -13.75 17.48 -21.12
C GLU A 119 -12.96 17.99 -19.90
#